data_AF-A0A5H7LFT0-F1
#
_entry.id   AF-A0A5H7LFT0-F1
#
_cell.length_a   1.000
_cell.length_b   1.000
_cell.length_c   1.000
_cell.angle_alpha   90.00
_cell.angle_beta   90.00
_cell.angle_gamma   90.00
#
_symmetry.space_group_name_H-M   'P 1'
#
loop_
_entity.id
_entity.type
_entity.pdbx_description
1 polymer ?
#
loop_
_entity_poly.entity_id
_entity_poly.type
_entity_poly.pdbx_seq_one_letter_code
_entity_poly.pdbx_strand_id
1 'polypeptide(L)'
;MNYALSASTRSQLDLYMAHQASLNGLPVTGLAKNFAVDPAVQQRLENAVKNSTELTQKINIIGVTDQEGEKVLIDTTGPIARTNSSSDGTKRRNPITPYDLAARRYRCEQVNYDTYISYAQLDAWNAHPDFATRISKQIALQIALDRIMIGFNGTNHALVSDFAANPRLQDVNTGWIEYIRKQAAARVMKGVTLATRDMGNKVIAKGDYANPDALVQDARSSLLDEWYKDAPDLVVLLSRNLFNSLRLPFINAMSTTNPNTELMAGQLIVASHLIGGLPTYFAPFFPDNAMLITSFSNLSIYFQKGSLRRLMREEPEYNRIATYQSMNDAYVVEDYGKCALIEDLKFAPEPESASNAGAAA
;
A
#
# COMPACT_ATOMS: atom_id res chain seq x y z
N MET A 1 -34.23 -4.80 -24.49
CA MET A 1 -33.28 -4.01 -23.70
C MET A 1 -33.09 -2.69 -24.42
N ASN A 2 -33.36 -1.56 -23.76
CA ASN A 2 -33.16 -0.27 -24.41
C ASN A 2 -31.65 0.01 -24.50
N TYR A 3 -31.14 0.11 -25.73
CA TYR A 3 -29.75 0.39 -26.07
C TYR A 3 -29.40 1.89 -25.95
N ALA A 4 -30.28 2.69 -25.33
CA ALA A 4 -30.15 4.14 -25.23
C ALA A 4 -30.41 4.58 -23.80
N LEU A 5 -29.59 5.52 -23.33
CA LEU A 5 -29.76 6.21 -22.04
C LEU A 5 -31.17 6.80 -21.92
N SER A 6 -31.75 6.75 -20.72
CA SER A 6 -32.98 7.49 -20.46
C SER A 6 -32.76 9.00 -20.62
N ALA A 7 -33.81 9.74 -20.97
CA ALA A 7 -33.71 11.19 -21.19
C ALA A 7 -33.19 11.95 -19.96
N SER A 8 -33.56 11.49 -18.75
CA SER A 8 -33.04 12.08 -17.50
C SER A 8 -31.55 11.81 -17.33
N THR A 9 -31.10 10.57 -17.57
CA THR A 9 -29.68 10.23 -17.44
C THR A 9 -28.84 10.94 -18.48
N ARG A 10 -29.34 11.08 -19.72
CA ARG A 10 -28.68 11.88 -20.76
C ARG A 10 -28.46 13.31 -20.28
N SER A 11 -29.49 13.96 -19.74
CA SER A 11 -29.36 15.32 -19.19
C SER A 11 -28.35 15.41 -18.03
N GLN A 12 -28.38 14.47 -17.08
CA GLN A 12 -27.42 14.44 -15.96
C GLN A 12 -25.99 14.20 -16.42
N LEU A 13 -25.81 13.33 -17.42
CA LEU A 13 -24.53 13.07 -18.04
C LEU A 13 -24.00 14.29 -18.78
N ASP A 14 -24.84 14.97 -19.56
CA ASP A 14 -24.45 16.18 -20.30
C ASP A 14 -24.03 17.29 -19.31
N LEU A 15 -24.73 17.42 -18.18
CA LEU A 15 -24.34 18.31 -17.08
C LEU A 15 -23.00 17.92 -16.45
N TYR A 16 -22.79 16.63 -16.21
CA TYR A 16 -21.52 16.12 -15.69
C TYR A 16 -20.35 16.42 -16.65
N MET A 17 -20.51 16.14 -17.94
CA MET A 17 -19.51 16.44 -18.97
C MET A 17 -19.28 17.94 -19.12
N ALA A 18 -20.34 18.75 -19.12
CA ALA A 18 -20.21 20.22 -19.12
C ALA A 18 -19.42 20.73 -17.91
N HIS A 19 -19.65 20.16 -16.73
CA HIS A 19 -18.89 20.51 -15.54
C HIS A 19 -17.42 20.11 -15.65
N GLN A 20 -17.11 18.88 -16.11
CA GLN A 20 -15.73 18.44 -16.33
C GLN A 20 -15.00 19.31 -17.36
N ALA A 21 -15.69 19.72 -18.43
CA ALA A 21 -15.13 20.59 -19.46
C ALA A 21 -14.84 22.00 -18.90
N SER A 22 -15.80 22.57 -18.16
CA SER A 22 -15.67 23.87 -17.49
C SER A 22 -14.51 23.92 -16.50
N LEU A 23 -14.32 22.86 -15.70
CA LEU A 23 -13.19 22.75 -14.77
C LEU A 23 -11.83 22.83 -15.48
N ASN A 24 -11.74 22.37 -16.72
CA ASN A 24 -10.51 22.37 -17.50
C ASN A 24 -10.44 23.51 -18.54
N GLY A 25 -11.40 24.44 -18.54
CA GLY A 25 -11.45 25.53 -19.52
C GLY A 25 -11.64 25.09 -20.97
N LEU A 26 -12.27 23.92 -21.19
CA LEU A 26 -12.47 23.32 -22.51
C LEU A 26 -13.96 23.34 -22.91
N PRO A 27 -14.28 23.34 -24.22
CA PRO A 27 -15.62 22.98 -24.67
C PRO A 27 -15.88 21.49 -24.43
N VAL A 28 -17.16 21.09 -24.31
CA VAL A 28 -17.56 19.68 -24.08
C VAL A 28 -17.01 18.74 -25.17
N THR A 29 -17.00 19.20 -26.42
CA THR A 29 -16.42 18.46 -27.55
C THR A 29 -14.91 18.22 -27.41
N GLY A 30 -14.21 19.04 -26.60
CA GLY A 30 -12.80 18.88 -26.28
C GLY A 30 -12.53 17.68 -25.36
N LEU A 31 -13.52 17.23 -24.57
CA LEU A 31 -13.36 16.06 -23.69
C LEU A 31 -13.14 14.76 -24.44
N ALA A 32 -13.66 14.67 -25.68
CA ALA A 32 -13.50 13.51 -26.57
C ALA A 32 -12.14 13.47 -27.29
N LYS A 33 -11.22 14.39 -26.95
CA LYS A 33 -9.82 14.38 -27.39
C LYS A 33 -8.92 14.28 -26.15
N ASN A 34 -7.71 13.77 -26.31
CA ASN A 34 -6.73 13.79 -25.22
C ASN A 34 -6.41 15.23 -24.83
N PHE A 35 -6.58 15.56 -23.55
CA PHE A 35 -6.27 16.89 -23.03
C PHE A 35 -5.41 16.81 -21.76
N ALA A 36 -4.61 17.85 -21.53
CA ALA A 36 -3.91 18.06 -20.27
C ALA A 36 -4.88 18.63 -19.24
N VAL A 37 -4.94 17.99 -18.07
CA VAL A 37 -5.78 18.45 -16.96
C VAL A 37 -5.12 19.65 -16.29
N ASP A 38 -5.91 20.66 -15.93
CA ASP A 38 -5.40 21.82 -15.19
C ASP A 38 -4.77 21.37 -13.85
N PRO A 39 -3.59 21.89 -13.46
CA PRO A 39 -2.91 21.48 -12.23
C PRO A 39 -3.77 21.60 -10.96
N ALA A 40 -4.66 22.60 -10.87
CA ALA A 40 -5.58 22.75 -9.75
C ALA A 40 -6.67 21.66 -9.75
N VAL A 41 -7.13 21.24 -10.92
CA VAL A 41 -8.07 20.13 -11.06
C VAL A 41 -7.39 18.80 -10.73
N GLN A 42 -6.16 18.58 -11.21
CA GLN A 42 -5.34 17.44 -10.82
C GLN A 42 -5.19 17.39 -9.29
N GLN A 43 -4.82 18.50 -8.65
CA GLN A 43 -4.69 18.54 -7.19
C GLN A 43 -5.99 18.18 -6.45
N ARG A 44 -7.16 18.60 -6.96
CA ARG A 44 -8.47 18.22 -6.40
C ARG A 44 -8.73 16.72 -6.55
N LEU A 45 -8.39 16.14 -7.70
CA LEU A 45 -8.50 14.69 -7.92
C LEU A 45 -7.57 13.93 -6.97
N GLU A 46 -6.32 14.34 -6.84
CA GLU A 46 -5.34 13.74 -5.95
C GLU A 46 -5.78 13.81 -4.48
N ASN A 47 -6.39 14.93 -4.07
CA ASN A 47 -6.99 15.04 -2.73
C ASN A 47 -8.17 14.08 -2.55
N ALA A 48 -8.99 13.87 -3.59
CA ALA A 48 -10.08 12.89 -3.54
C ALA A 48 -9.54 11.45 -3.42
N VAL A 49 -8.51 11.12 -4.20
CA VAL A 49 -7.81 9.82 -4.13
C VAL A 49 -7.22 9.62 -2.73
N LYS A 50 -6.50 10.62 -2.20
CA LYS A 50 -5.93 10.60 -0.85
C LYS A 50 -6.98 10.30 0.22
N ASN A 51 -8.15 10.93 0.12
CA ASN A 51 -9.21 10.79 1.12
C ASN A 51 -10.07 9.53 0.93
N SER A 52 -9.84 8.72 -0.11
CA SER A 52 -10.70 7.59 -0.45
C SER A 52 -10.50 6.36 0.43
N THR A 53 -9.29 6.14 0.96
CA THR A 53 -8.98 5.00 1.83
C THR A 53 -8.24 5.44 3.09
N GLU A 54 -8.33 4.64 4.16
CA GLU A 54 -7.60 4.94 5.40
C GLU A 54 -6.08 4.93 5.19
N LEU A 55 -5.55 3.99 4.39
CA LEU A 55 -4.11 3.90 4.15
C LEU A 55 -3.60 5.14 3.41
N THR A 56 -4.29 5.57 2.34
CA THR A 56 -3.91 6.77 1.57
C THR A 56 -3.98 8.06 2.39
N GLN A 57 -4.81 8.10 3.43
CA GLN A 57 -4.84 9.23 4.38
C GLN A 57 -3.65 9.23 5.35
N LYS A 58 -3.08 8.05 5.67
CA LYS A 58 -1.98 7.88 6.61
C LYS A 58 -0.59 8.02 5.96
N ILE A 59 -0.44 7.57 4.71
CA ILE A 59 0.82 7.69 3.95
C ILE A 59 0.95 9.08 3.29
N ASN A 60 2.13 9.39 2.76
CA ASN A 60 2.32 10.64 2.04
C ASN A 60 1.90 10.50 0.57
N ILE A 61 1.19 11.50 0.07
CA ILE A 61 0.92 11.66 -1.37
C ILE A 61 1.42 13.05 -1.77
N ILE A 62 2.50 13.09 -2.55
CA ILE A 62 3.27 14.32 -2.81
C ILE A 62 3.32 14.60 -4.31
N GLY A 63 2.99 15.83 -4.69
CA GLY A 63 3.13 16.28 -6.07
C GLY A 63 4.54 16.78 -6.36
N VAL A 64 5.22 16.17 -7.33
CA VAL A 64 6.56 16.54 -7.79
C VAL A 64 6.52 17.16 -9.19
N THR A 65 7.49 18.01 -9.52
CA THR A 65 7.53 18.68 -10.84
C THR A 65 8.30 17.84 -11.86
N ASP A 66 9.47 17.34 -11.46
CA ASP A 66 10.35 16.56 -12.32
C ASP A 66 9.88 15.11 -12.42
N GLN A 67 10.19 14.46 -13.54
CA GLN A 67 9.88 13.04 -13.73
C GLN A 67 10.86 12.15 -12.95
N GLU A 68 12.13 12.56 -12.84
CA GLU A 68 13.15 11.93 -12.02
C GLU A 68 13.82 13.01 -11.18
N GLY A 69 14.06 12.74 -9.90
CA GLY A 69 14.66 13.70 -8.99
C GLY A 69 14.99 13.10 -7.64
N GLU A 70 15.36 13.94 -6.68
CA GLU A 70 15.60 13.51 -5.30
C GLU A 70 14.31 13.44 -4.49
N LYS A 71 14.24 12.49 -3.55
CA LYS A 71 13.14 12.35 -2.58
C LYS A 71 12.84 13.69 -1.90
N VAL A 72 11.55 14.00 -1.77
CA VAL A 72 11.08 15.29 -1.25
C VAL A 72 11.20 15.34 0.26
N LEU A 73 10.87 14.24 0.95
CA LEU A 73 11.01 14.18 2.39
C LEU A 73 12.45 13.80 2.72
N ILE A 74 13.06 14.61 3.58
CA ILE A 74 14.39 14.36 4.11
C ILE A 74 14.19 14.04 5.58
N ASP A 75 14.10 12.74 5.90
CA ASP A 75 14.14 12.31 7.28
C ASP A 75 15.59 12.20 7.77
N THR A 76 15.80 12.57 9.03
CA THR A 76 17.11 12.51 9.68
C THR A 76 17.46 11.07 10.06
N THR A 77 18.49 10.51 9.44
CA THR A 77 19.05 9.17 9.68
C THR A 77 19.95 9.14 10.94
N GLY A 78 19.58 9.82 12.02
CA GLY A 78 20.28 9.72 13.31
C GLY A 78 20.83 11.02 13.91
N PRO A 79 21.63 10.92 14.99
CA PRO A 79 21.98 12.04 15.86
C PRO A 79 22.99 13.01 15.22
N ILE A 80 22.58 14.27 15.11
CA ILE A 80 23.39 15.36 14.52
C ILE A 80 24.18 16.17 15.55
N ALA A 81 23.86 16.03 16.84
CA ALA A 81 24.47 16.82 17.90
C ALA A 81 25.97 16.50 18.03
N ARG A 82 26.81 17.54 18.05
CA ARG A 82 28.26 17.46 18.27
C ARG A 82 28.70 18.67 19.11
N THR A 83 29.68 18.48 20.00
CA THR A 83 30.30 19.57 20.77
C THR A 83 31.66 19.93 20.19
N ASN A 84 32.01 21.22 20.21
CA ASN A 84 33.36 21.68 19.86
C ASN A 84 33.63 22.98 20.63
N SER A 85 34.67 22.98 21.46
CA SER A 85 35.12 24.10 22.30
C SER A 85 36.40 24.77 21.81
N SER A 86 36.95 24.34 20.65
CA SER A 86 38.14 24.95 20.06
C SER A 86 37.83 26.38 19.57
N SER A 87 38.63 27.33 20.05
CA SER A 87 38.58 28.76 19.69
C SER A 87 39.84 29.23 18.95
N ASP A 88 40.87 28.37 18.88
CA ASP A 88 42.17 28.60 18.25
C ASP A 88 42.15 28.40 16.72
N GLY A 89 40.99 28.06 16.14
CA GLY A 89 40.79 27.90 14.71
C GLY A 89 41.39 26.63 14.10
N THR A 90 42.04 25.78 14.90
CA THR A 90 42.72 24.56 14.43
C THR A 90 41.77 23.39 14.24
N LYS A 91 40.67 23.32 15.02
CA LYS A 91 39.65 22.28 14.92
C LYS A 91 38.30 22.85 14.48
N ARG A 92 38.13 22.96 13.16
CA ARG A 92 36.89 23.42 12.54
C ARG A 92 35.72 22.46 12.81
N ARG A 93 34.53 23.01 13.05
CA ARG A 93 33.26 22.26 13.03
C ARG A 93 32.91 21.87 11.59
N ASN A 94 32.77 20.57 11.34
CA ASN A 94 32.34 20.04 10.05
C ASN A 94 30.90 19.49 10.19
N PRO A 95 29.90 20.17 9.59
CA PRO A 95 28.54 19.66 9.54
C PRO A 95 28.50 18.31 8.84
N ILE A 96 27.71 17.39 9.37
CA ILE A 96 27.41 16.13 8.69
C ILE A 96 26.06 16.25 7.99
N THR A 97 25.93 15.51 6.91
CA THR A 97 24.66 15.28 6.24
C THR A 97 23.92 14.14 6.95
N PRO A 98 22.74 14.38 7.53
CA PRO A 98 22.04 13.37 8.32
C PRO A 98 21.02 12.59 7.50
N TYR A 99 21.31 12.32 6.22
CA TYR A 99 20.40 11.61 5.34
C TYR A 99 21.18 10.69 4.41
N ASP A 100 20.57 9.56 4.05
CA ASP A 100 21.20 8.54 3.20
C ASP A 100 21.42 9.08 1.78
N LEU A 101 22.63 8.91 1.27
CA LEU A 101 23.07 9.36 -0.07
C LEU A 101 22.92 8.26 -1.13
N ALA A 102 22.81 6.98 -0.74
CA ALA A 102 22.90 5.86 -1.67
C ALA A 102 21.64 5.65 -2.52
N ALA A 103 20.47 6.11 -2.05
CA ALA A 103 19.18 5.76 -2.66
C ALA A 103 18.13 6.89 -2.59
N ARG A 104 18.49 8.09 -3.08
CA ARG A 104 17.62 9.28 -3.02
C ARG A 104 16.76 9.51 -4.25
N ARG A 105 16.86 8.71 -5.31
CA ARG A 105 16.16 9.02 -6.56
C ARG A 105 14.79 8.39 -6.60
N TYR A 106 13.80 9.18 -7.00
CA TYR A 106 12.51 8.68 -7.46
C TYR A 106 12.45 8.81 -8.99
N ARG A 107 11.65 7.98 -9.62
CA ARG A 107 11.28 8.10 -11.03
C ARG A 107 9.80 7.82 -11.18
N CYS A 108 9.07 8.81 -11.68
CA CYS A 108 7.65 8.69 -11.98
C CYS A 108 7.49 7.99 -13.34
N GLU A 109 6.85 6.83 -13.30
CA GLU A 109 6.54 6.04 -14.49
C GLU A 109 5.09 6.27 -14.91
N GLN A 110 4.84 6.21 -16.21
CA GLN A 110 3.49 6.37 -16.74
C GLN A 110 2.61 5.19 -16.35
N VAL A 111 1.44 5.50 -15.76
CA VAL A 111 0.39 4.54 -15.40
C VAL A 111 -0.93 5.03 -15.97
N ASN A 112 -1.68 4.11 -16.59
CA ASN A 112 -3.00 4.39 -17.14
C ASN A 112 -4.09 3.82 -16.23
N TYR A 113 -5.10 4.62 -15.91
CA TYR A 113 -6.24 4.31 -15.04
C TYR A 113 -7.54 4.40 -15.83
N ASP A 114 -7.66 3.55 -16.83
CA ASP A 114 -8.79 3.57 -17.77
C ASP A 114 -10.00 2.85 -17.17
N THR A 115 -11.16 3.49 -17.21
CA THR A 115 -12.40 2.97 -16.64
C THR A 115 -13.56 3.19 -17.59
N TYR A 116 -14.64 2.42 -17.43
CA TYR A 116 -15.89 2.70 -18.11
C TYR A 116 -17.07 2.53 -17.17
N ILE A 117 -18.17 3.21 -17.48
CA ILE A 117 -19.47 3.00 -16.84
C ILE A 117 -20.48 2.69 -17.95
N SER A 118 -21.19 1.58 -17.80
CA SER A 118 -22.23 1.18 -18.76
C SER A 118 -23.45 2.11 -18.69
N TYR A 119 -24.18 2.23 -19.79
CA TYR A 119 -25.42 3.02 -19.80
C TYR A 119 -26.44 2.52 -18.79
N ALA A 120 -26.55 1.21 -18.59
CA ALA A 120 -27.43 0.62 -17.59
C ALA A 120 -27.07 1.06 -16.14
N GLN A 121 -25.78 1.15 -15.82
CA GLN A 121 -25.33 1.65 -14.52
C GLN A 121 -25.59 3.14 -14.36
N LEU A 122 -25.37 3.94 -15.40
CA LEU A 122 -25.69 5.37 -15.38
C LEU A 122 -27.19 5.59 -15.17
N ASP A 123 -28.05 4.84 -15.85
CA ASP A 123 -29.50 4.90 -15.66
C ASP A 123 -29.91 4.51 -14.24
N ALA A 124 -29.27 3.49 -13.66
CA ALA A 124 -29.52 3.12 -12.26
C ALA A 124 -29.09 4.24 -11.29
N TRP A 125 -28.00 4.96 -11.59
CA TRP A 125 -27.50 6.03 -10.73
C TRP A 125 -28.23 7.36 -10.88
N ASN A 126 -28.92 7.58 -12.00
CA ASN A 126 -29.66 8.82 -12.27
C ASN A 126 -30.78 9.09 -11.25
N ALA A 127 -31.27 8.06 -10.54
CA ALA A 127 -32.23 8.23 -9.46
C ALA A 127 -31.64 8.91 -8.20
N HIS A 128 -30.31 9.00 -8.09
CA HIS A 128 -29.64 9.60 -6.94
C HIS A 128 -29.29 11.07 -7.16
N PRO A 129 -29.48 11.95 -6.14
CA PRO A 129 -29.18 13.37 -6.26
C PRO A 129 -27.68 13.68 -6.40
N ASP A 130 -26.80 12.71 -6.10
CA ASP A 130 -25.35 12.87 -6.05
C ASP A 130 -24.61 12.31 -7.28
N PHE A 131 -25.33 12.04 -8.39
CA PHE A 131 -24.85 11.40 -9.63
C PHE A 131 -23.41 11.77 -10.05
N ALA A 132 -23.13 13.05 -10.30
CA ALA A 132 -21.81 13.52 -10.76
C ALA A 132 -20.70 13.25 -9.75
N THR A 133 -20.99 13.44 -8.46
CA THR A 133 -20.03 13.21 -7.39
C THR A 133 -19.79 11.72 -7.14
N ARG A 134 -20.82 10.89 -7.32
CA ARG A 134 -20.73 9.42 -7.22
C ARG A 134 -19.79 8.85 -8.26
N ILE A 135 -19.91 9.27 -9.52
CA ILE A 135 -18.99 8.88 -10.60
C ILE A 135 -17.54 9.23 -10.22
N SER A 136 -17.32 10.49 -9.81
CA SER A 136 -15.97 10.98 -9.52
C SER A 136 -15.36 10.29 -8.29
N LYS A 137 -16.15 10.03 -7.24
CA LYS A 137 -15.73 9.29 -6.05
C LYS A 137 -15.37 7.84 -6.35
N GLN A 138 -16.15 7.17 -7.21
CA GLN A 138 -15.86 5.78 -7.58
C GLN A 138 -14.52 5.67 -8.33
N ILE A 139 -14.25 6.59 -9.26
CA ILE A 139 -12.97 6.63 -9.98
C ILE A 139 -11.81 6.91 -9.02
N ALA A 140 -11.95 7.90 -8.13
CA ALA A 140 -10.92 8.21 -7.15
C ALA A 140 -10.62 7.05 -6.19
N LEU A 141 -11.66 6.32 -5.76
CA LEU A 141 -11.51 5.13 -4.93
C LEU A 141 -10.76 4.01 -5.66
N GLN A 142 -11.09 3.76 -6.93
CA GLN A 142 -10.41 2.72 -7.70
C GLN A 142 -8.92 3.07 -7.88
N ILE A 143 -8.59 4.31 -8.25
CA ILE A 143 -7.21 4.78 -8.36
C ILE A 143 -6.47 4.60 -7.03
N ALA A 144 -7.11 4.91 -5.89
CA ALA A 144 -6.51 4.71 -4.58
C ALA A 144 -6.20 3.23 -4.30
N LEU A 145 -7.13 2.32 -4.60
CA LEU A 145 -6.96 0.88 -4.40
C LEU A 145 -5.89 0.29 -5.31
N ASP A 146 -5.86 0.69 -6.59
CA ASP A 146 -4.86 0.26 -7.56
C ASP A 146 -3.46 0.73 -7.14
N ARG A 147 -3.33 1.98 -6.69
CA ARG A 147 -2.08 2.51 -6.14
C ARG A 147 -1.59 1.71 -4.93
N ILE A 148 -2.49 1.33 -4.02
CA ILE A 148 -2.11 0.49 -2.88
C ILE A 148 -1.66 -0.91 -3.35
N MET A 149 -2.39 -1.50 -4.31
CA MET A 149 -2.08 -2.82 -4.85
C MET A 149 -0.69 -2.84 -5.49
N ILE A 150 -0.40 -1.86 -6.36
CA ILE A 150 0.92 -1.68 -7.00
C ILE A 150 1.98 -1.38 -5.93
N GLY A 151 1.69 -0.52 -4.97
CA GLY A 151 2.63 -0.16 -3.91
C GLY A 151 3.16 -1.36 -3.12
N PHE A 152 2.33 -2.37 -2.86
CA PHE A 152 2.76 -3.59 -2.16
C PHE A 152 3.21 -4.74 -3.08
N ASN A 153 2.69 -4.86 -4.30
CA ASN A 153 2.92 -6.02 -5.17
C ASN A 153 3.78 -5.71 -6.41
N GLY A 154 3.98 -4.45 -6.74
CA GLY A 154 4.71 -3.99 -7.93
C GLY A 154 6.19 -4.37 -7.89
N THR A 155 6.66 -5.06 -8.93
CA THR A 155 8.03 -5.59 -9.06
C THR A 155 8.84 -4.88 -10.15
N ASN A 156 8.17 -4.44 -11.21
CA ASN A 156 8.77 -3.72 -12.32
C ASN A 156 7.73 -2.87 -13.04
N HIS A 157 8.19 -1.98 -13.91
CA HIS A 157 7.36 -1.30 -14.91
C HIS A 157 7.54 -2.01 -16.26
N ALA A 158 6.45 -2.49 -16.84
CA ALA A 158 6.42 -3.05 -18.19
C ALA A 158 5.87 -2.02 -19.18
N LEU A 159 6.39 -2.02 -20.42
CA LEU A 159 5.87 -1.16 -21.49
C LEU A 159 4.41 -1.48 -21.84
N VAL A 160 4.03 -2.76 -21.72
CA VAL A 160 2.67 -3.26 -21.87
C VAL A 160 2.44 -4.24 -20.73
N SER A 161 1.51 -3.94 -19.82
CA SER A 161 1.18 -4.81 -18.70
C SER A 161 0.25 -5.95 -19.12
N ASP A 162 0.39 -7.09 -18.47
CA ASP A 162 -0.44 -8.27 -18.65
C ASP A 162 -1.18 -8.59 -17.35
N PHE A 163 -2.44 -8.16 -17.27
CA PHE A 163 -3.30 -8.39 -16.10
C PHE A 163 -3.59 -9.89 -15.85
N ALA A 164 -3.58 -10.73 -16.89
CA ALA A 164 -3.84 -12.16 -16.73
C ALA A 164 -2.66 -12.87 -16.06
N ALA A 165 -1.42 -12.50 -16.43
CA ALA A 165 -0.22 -12.99 -15.78
C ALA A 165 0.03 -12.31 -14.42
N ASN A 166 -0.34 -11.03 -14.29
CA ASN A 166 -0.09 -10.17 -13.13
C ASN A 166 -1.40 -9.61 -12.54
N PRO A 167 -2.26 -10.45 -11.92
CA PRO A 167 -3.58 -10.05 -11.44
C PRO A 167 -3.54 -9.08 -10.23
N ARG A 168 -2.35 -8.85 -9.65
CA ARG A 168 -2.11 -7.86 -8.58
C ARG A 168 -1.29 -6.67 -9.07
N LEU A 169 -1.31 -6.39 -10.38
CA LEU A 169 -0.64 -5.25 -11.00
C LEU A 169 0.89 -5.24 -10.78
N GLN A 170 1.49 -6.44 -10.72
CA GLN A 170 2.91 -6.61 -10.38
C GLN A 170 3.88 -6.01 -11.42
N ASP A 171 3.43 -5.80 -12.65
CA ASP A 171 4.21 -5.29 -13.78
C ASP A 171 3.84 -3.85 -14.16
N VAL A 172 2.98 -3.19 -13.38
CA VAL A 172 2.53 -1.82 -13.66
C VAL A 172 3.56 -0.78 -13.21
N ASN A 173 4.17 -0.96 -12.03
CA ASN A 173 5.22 -0.09 -11.53
C ASN A 173 6.03 -0.83 -10.44
N THR A 174 7.20 -0.31 -10.07
CA THR A 174 7.97 -0.82 -8.93
C THR A 174 7.39 -0.27 -7.63
N GLY A 175 6.96 -1.16 -6.72
CA GLY A 175 6.36 -0.81 -5.43
C GLY A 175 7.37 -0.68 -4.28
N TRP A 176 6.89 -0.29 -3.10
CA TRP A 176 7.69 -0.09 -1.88
C TRP A 176 8.47 -1.33 -1.48
N ILE A 177 7.82 -2.50 -1.46
CA ILE A 177 8.44 -3.76 -1.02
C ILE A 177 9.60 -4.12 -1.95
N GLU A 178 9.41 -3.98 -3.27
CA GLU A 178 10.48 -4.25 -4.24
C GLU A 178 11.64 -3.26 -4.11
N TYR A 179 11.36 -1.98 -3.85
CA TYR A 179 12.40 -1.01 -3.56
C TYR A 179 13.23 -1.38 -2.32
N ILE A 180 12.59 -1.84 -1.24
CA ILE A 180 13.30 -2.34 -0.05
C ILE A 180 14.18 -3.53 -0.41
N ARG A 181 13.67 -4.50 -1.18
CA ARG A 181 14.46 -5.67 -1.63
C ARG A 181 15.70 -5.26 -2.42
N LYS A 182 15.56 -4.34 -3.38
CA LYS A 182 16.64 -3.93 -4.29
C LYS A 182 17.65 -3.00 -3.63
N GLN A 183 17.19 -2.05 -2.84
CA GLN A 183 18.03 -0.94 -2.33
C GLN A 183 18.47 -1.14 -0.88
N ALA A 184 17.81 -2.03 -0.13
CA ALA A 184 18.06 -2.25 1.29
C ALA A 184 17.94 -3.73 1.69
N ALA A 185 18.61 -4.62 0.95
CA ALA A 185 18.55 -6.06 1.20
C ALA A 185 18.92 -6.47 2.65
N ALA A 186 19.77 -5.71 3.33
CA ALA A 186 20.12 -5.92 4.74
C ALA A 186 18.93 -5.72 5.71
N ARG A 187 17.86 -5.06 5.26
CA ARG A 187 16.61 -4.83 6.01
C ARG A 187 15.56 -5.91 5.74
N VAL A 188 15.91 -6.96 5.00
CA VAL A 188 15.01 -8.03 4.58
C VAL A 188 15.43 -9.35 5.23
N MET A 189 14.51 -9.94 5.97
CA MET A 189 14.64 -11.28 6.55
C MET A 189 13.74 -12.25 5.77
N LYS A 190 14.33 -13.33 5.21
CA LYS A 190 13.62 -14.25 4.31
C LYS A 190 13.58 -15.68 4.83
N GLY A 191 12.52 -16.39 4.47
CA GLY A 191 12.42 -17.84 4.65
C GLY A 191 12.25 -18.27 6.10
N VAL A 192 11.73 -17.38 6.94
CA VAL A 192 11.52 -17.63 8.36
C VAL A 192 10.34 -18.58 8.57
N THR A 193 10.50 -19.51 9.50
CA THR A 193 9.44 -20.42 9.91
C THR A 193 8.89 -20.09 11.30
N LEU A 194 7.57 -20.07 11.40
CA LEU A 194 6.85 -20.04 12.67
C LEU A 194 6.48 -21.46 13.11
N ALA A 195 6.49 -21.69 14.42
CA ALA A 195 6.01 -22.93 14.99
C ALA A 195 4.54 -23.17 14.62
N THR A 196 4.23 -24.40 14.23
CA THR A 196 2.86 -24.82 13.89
C THR A 196 2.14 -25.27 15.13
N ARG A 197 0.87 -24.89 15.25
CA ARG A 197 0.05 -25.18 16.42
C ARG A 197 -1.25 -25.86 16.02
N ASP A 198 -1.68 -26.81 16.83
CA ASP A 198 -3.02 -27.39 16.71
C ASP A 198 -4.11 -26.40 17.17
N MET A 199 -5.38 -26.78 16.99
CA MET A 199 -6.52 -25.95 17.41
C MET A 199 -6.69 -25.86 18.94
N GLY A 200 -5.92 -26.62 19.71
CA GLY A 200 -5.77 -26.49 21.16
C GLY A 200 -4.59 -25.59 21.56
N ASN A 201 -4.00 -24.87 20.60
CA ASN A 201 -2.85 -23.96 20.78
C ASN A 201 -1.54 -24.67 21.23
N LYS A 202 -1.45 -26.00 21.08
CA LYS A 202 -0.24 -26.75 21.38
C LYS A 202 0.68 -26.76 20.17
N VAL A 203 1.98 -26.55 20.40
CA VAL A 203 3.00 -26.62 19.34
C VAL A 203 3.14 -28.07 18.87
N ILE A 204 2.92 -28.30 17.58
CA ILE A 204 3.03 -29.61 16.92
C ILE A 204 4.29 -29.72 16.04
N ALA A 205 4.81 -28.58 15.57
CA ALA A 205 6.09 -28.52 14.86
C ALA A 205 6.88 -27.27 15.28
N LYS A 206 8.19 -27.44 15.48
CA LYS A 206 9.08 -26.35 15.87
C LYS A 206 9.50 -25.57 14.62
N GLY A 207 9.31 -24.26 14.64
CA GLY A 207 9.89 -23.32 13.66
C GLY A 207 11.05 -22.54 14.27
N ASP A 208 11.64 -21.64 13.48
CA ASP A 208 12.69 -20.71 13.92
C ASP A 208 12.19 -19.83 15.08
N TYR A 209 10.93 -19.40 15.01
CA TYR A 209 10.27 -18.64 16.08
C TYR A 209 9.04 -19.36 16.61
N ALA A 210 8.86 -19.32 17.94
CA ALA A 210 7.75 -19.99 18.62
C ALA A 210 6.40 -19.27 18.46
N ASN A 211 6.42 -17.96 18.16
CA ASN A 211 5.26 -17.10 17.99
C ASN A 211 5.63 -15.86 17.15
N PRO A 212 4.65 -15.18 16.53
CA PRO A 212 4.89 -13.98 15.72
C PRO A 212 5.45 -12.80 16.52
N ASP A 213 5.16 -12.69 17.81
CA ASP A 213 5.69 -11.60 18.65
C ASP A 213 7.21 -11.65 18.76
N ALA A 214 7.79 -12.85 18.94
CA ALA A 214 9.23 -13.05 18.99
C ALA A 214 9.89 -12.69 17.66
N LEU A 215 9.27 -13.07 16.54
CA LEU A 215 9.73 -12.71 15.20
C LEU A 215 9.74 -11.20 14.99
N VAL A 216 8.64 -10.51 15.32
CA VAL A 216 8.56 -9.05 15.15
C VAL A 216 9.55 -8.32 16.07
N GLN A 217 9.73 -8.77 17.32
CA GLN A 217 10.72 -8.20 18.23
C GLN A 217 12.15 -8.37 17.71
N ASP A 218 12.48 -9.56 17.21
CA ASP A 218 13.80 -9.80 16.63
C ASP A 218 14.02 -8.98 15.36
N ALA A 219 13.06 -8.95 14.44
CA ALA A 219 13.14 -8.12 13.23
C ALA A 219 13.27 -6.63 13.56
N ARG A 220 12.52 -6.13 14.56
CA ARG A 220 12.64 -4.75 15.06
C ARG A 220 14.05 -4.47 15.62
N SER A 221 14.62 -5.42 16.37
CA SER A 221 15.93 -5.26 17.00
C SER A 221 17.11 -5.42 16.04
N SER A 222 17.00 -6.32 15.05
CA SER A 222 18.11 -6.68 14.17
C SER A 222 18.12 -5.90 12.85
N LEU A 223 16.95 -5.53 12.32
CA LEU A 223 16.85 -4.93 10.98
C LEU A 223 16.69 -3.42 11.00
N LEU A 224 16.06 -2.81 12.01
CA LEU A 224 15.93 -1.35 12.08
C LEU A 224 17.22 -0.69 12.57
N ASP A 225 17.49 0.54 12.11
CA ASP A 225 18.54 1.34 12.71
C ASP A 225 18.26 1.68 14.17
N GLU A 226 19.32 1.79 14.96
CA GLU A 226 19.26 1.91 16.42
C GLU A 226 18.29 3.00 16.90
N TRP A 227 18.33 4.19 16.28
CA TRP A 227 17.46 5.32 16.66
C TRP A 227 16.01 5.16 16.23
N TYR A 228 15.70 4.24 15.31
CA TYR A 228 14.31 3.92 14.93
C TYR A 228 13.71 2.79 15.75
N LYS A 229 14.52 2.00 16.47
CA LYS A 229 14.01 0.89 17.27
C LYS A 229 12.97 1.33 18.28
N ASP A 230 13.10 2.52 18.87
CA ASP A 230 12.16 3.07 19.84
C ASP A 230 11.22 4.14 19.26
N ALA A 231 11.12 4.23 17.93
CA ALA A 231 10.22 5.18 17.30
C ALA A 231 8.75 4.86 17.66
N PRO A 232 7.98 5.85 18.18
CA PRO A 232 6.64 5.61 18.71
C PRO A 232 5.58 5.38 17.61
N ASP A 233 5.92 5.65 16.36
CA ASP A 233 5.04 5.58 15.19
C ASP A 233 5.25 4.31 14.35
N LEU A 234 5.93 3.29 14.88
CA LEU A 234 6.10 2.01 14.21
C LEU A 234 4.81 1.19 14.22
N VAL A 235 4.52 0.57 13.07
CA VAL A 235 3.35 -0.27 12.82
C VAL A 235 3.78 -1.53 12.06
N VAL A 236 3.14 -2.66 12.35
CA VAL A 236 3.27 -3.89 11.56
C VAL A 236 2.20 -3.92 10.49
N LEU A 237 2.60 -3.78 9.24
CA LEU A 237 1.76 -3.96 8.06
C LEU A 237 1.74 -5.43 7.69
N LEU A 238 0.55 -6.02 7.63
CA LEU A 238 0.36 -7.41 7.18
C LEU A 238 -1.02 -7.61 6.56
N SER A 239 -1.23 -8.77 5.93
CA SER A 239 -2.54 -9.15 5.43
C SER A 239 -3.45 -9.63 6.56
N ARG A 240 -4.77 -9.49 6.35
CA ARG A 240 -5.79 -10.01 7.28
C ARG A 240 -5.74 -11.54 7.37
N ASN A 241 -5.45 -12.22 6.25
CA ASN A 241 -5.38 -13.68 6.22
C ASN A 241 -4.25 -14.18 7.11
N LEU A 242 -3.05 -13.58 6.99
CA LEU A 242 -1.92 -13.94 7.83
C LEU A 242 -2.22 -13.70 9.31
N PHE A 243 -2.79 -12.54 9.65
CA PHE A 243 -3.17 -12.24 11.03
C PHE A 243 -4.14 -13.29 11.61
N ASN A 244 -5.16 -13.67 10.82
CA ASN A 244 -6.11 -14.69 11.24
C ASN A 244 -5.43 -16.05 11.44
N SER A 245 -4.59 -16.49 10.51
CA SER A 245 -3.84 -17.75 10.64
C SER A 245 -2.97 -17.78 11.90
N LEU A 246 -2.35 -16.65 12.27
CA LEU A 246 -1.56 -16.53 13.50
C LEU A 246 -2.40 -16.61 14.79
N ARG A 247 -3.68 -16.20 14.75
CA ARG A 247 -4.54 -16.04 15.93
C ARG A 247 -5.59 -17.13 16.12
N LEU A 248 -5.99 -17.82 15.06
CA LEU A 248 -7.04 -18.86 15.11
C LEU A 248 -6.78 -19.96 16.15
N PRO A 249 -5.57 -20.55 16.27
CA PRO A 249 -5.28 -21.54 17.31
C PRO A 249 -5.56 -21.03 18.73
N PHE A 250 -5.21 -19.76 19.00
CA PHE A 250 -5.42 -19.14 20.30
C PHE A 250 -6.91 -18.91 20.60
N ILE A 251 -7.68 -18.41 19.62
CA ILE A 251 -9.12 -18.18 19.76
C ILE A 251 -9.86 -19.49 20.06
N ASN A 252 -9.51 -20.57 19.37
CA ASN A 252 -10.16 -21.86 19.58
C ASN A 252 -9.84 -22.46 20.95
N ALA A 253 -8.58 -22.40 21.38
CA ALA A 253 -8.19 -22.84 22.73
C ALA A 253 -8.89 -22.04 23.84
N MET A 254 -9.24 -20.77 23.60
CA MET A 254 -10.02 -19.97 24.57
C MET A 254 -11.48 -20.39 24.65
N SER A 255 -12.08 -20.85 23.54
CA SER A 255 -13.47 -21.32 23.55
C SER A 255 -13.65 -22.61 24.37
N THR A 256 -12.60 -23.39 24.57
CA THR A 256 -12.65 -24.69 25.26
C THR A 256 -12.32 -24.62 26.75
N THR A 257 -11.87 -23.46 27.27
CA THR A 257 -11.28 -23.37 28.61
C THR A 257 -11.67 -22.05 29.30
N ASN A 258 -12.25 -22.08 30.51
CA ASN A 258 -12.56 -20.90 31.36
C ASN A 258 -12.61 -21.28 32.86
N PRO A 259 -12.40 -20.38 33.87
CA PRO A 259 -11.97 -18.97 33.86
C PRO A 259 -10.90 -18.58 34.95
N ASN A 260 -10.32 -17.38 34.83
CA ASN A 260 -9.80 -16.47 35.89
C ASN A 260 -8.37 -15.96 35.62
N THR A 261 -8.28 -14.66 35.33
CA THR A 261 -7.08 -13.82 35.13
C THR A 261 -6.20 -14.09 33.90
N GLU A 262 -5.69 -15.31 33.65
CA GLU A 262 -4.84 -15.57 32.46
C GLU A 262 -5.63 -15.51 31.14
N LEU A 263 -6.89 -15.96 31.16
CA LEU A 263 -7.81 -15.84 30.03
C LEU A 263 -8.23 -14.40 29.75
N MET A 264 -8.37 -13.55 30.77
CA MET A 264 -8.69 -12.13 30.54
C MET A 264 -7.51 -11.37 29.93
N ALA A 265 -6.27 -11.71 30.34
CA ALA A 265 -5.07 -11.22 29.68
C ALA A 265 -4.99 -11.74 28.23
N GLY A 266 -5.28 -13.03 28.00
CA GLY A 266 -5.41 -13.60 26.66
C GLY A 266 -6.47 -12.92 25.79
N GLN A 267 -7.64 -12.61 26.36
CA GLN A 267 -8.74 -11.90 25.68
C GLN A 267 -8.35 -10.48 25.29
N LEU A 268 -7.67 -9.73 26.16
CA LEU A 268 -7.11 -8.41 25.85
C LEU A 268 -6.00 -8.49 24.79
N ILE A 269 -5.17 -9.52 24.81
CA ILE A 269 -4.10 -9.74 23.83
C ILE A 269 -4.65 -10.17 22.46
N VAL A 270 -5.76 -10.90 22.40
CA VAL A 270 -6.46 -11.26 21.17
C VAL A 270 -7.30 -10.11 20.62
N ALA A 271 -7.92 -9.32 21.51
CA ALA A 271 -8.65 -8.11 21.14
C ALA A 271 -7.71 -6.96 20.73
N SER A 272 -6.48 -6.95 21.26
CA SER A 272 -5.46 -5.98 20.86
C SER A 272 -4.82 -6.42 19.55
N HIS A 273 -4.94 -5.53 18.56
CA HIS A 273 -4.33 -5.66 17.24
C HIS A 273 -2.83 -5.33 17.36
N LEU A 274 -2.11 -6.07 18.21
CA LEU A 274 -0.68 -5.89 18.46
C LEU A 274 0.09 -7.16 18.09
N ILE A 275 1.29 -7.02 17.55
CA ILE A 275 2.28 -8.10 17.40
C ILE A 275 3.64 -7.53 17.79
N GLY A 276 4.37 -8.20 18.67
CA GLY A 276 5.67 -7.75 19.16
C GLY A 276 5.58 -6.40 19.87
N GLY A 277 4.44 -6.10 20.52
CA GLY A 277 4.18 -4.83 21.18
C GLY A 277 3.93 -3.65 20.24
N LEU A 278 3.87 -3.87 18.92
CA LEU A 278 3.58 -2.84 17.92
C LEU A 278 2.13 -2.96 17.41
N PRO A 279 1.44 -1.84 17.12
CA PRO A 279 0.14 -1.87 16.47
C PRO A 279 0.21 -2.52 15.09
N THR A 280 -0.79 -3.31 14.74
CA THR A 280 -0.92 -3.92 13.42
C THR A 280 -1.90 -3.15 12.56
N TYR A 281 -1.60 -3.05 11.26
CA TYR A 281 -2.50 -2.48 10.26
C TYR A 281 -2.69 -3.45 9.11
N PHE A 282 -3.96 -3.70 8.77
CA PHE A 282 -4.34 -4.60 7.69
C PHE A 282 -4.43 -3.85 6.37
N ALA A 283 -3.30 -3.78 5.66
CA ALA A 283 -3.26 -3.16 4.36
C ALA A 283 -3.99 -4.03 3.32
N PRO A 284 -4.89 -3.45 2.50
CA PRO A 284 -5.51 -4.20 1.42
C PRO A 284 -4.45 -4.62 0.39
N PHE A 285 -4.63 -5.80 -0.19
CA PHE A 285 -3.72 -6.40 -1.17
C PHE A 285 -2.29 -6.70 -0.68
N PHE A 286 -2.02 -6.59 0.61
CA PHE A 286 -0.71 -6.93 1.17
C PHE A 286 -0.41 -8.44 1.00
N PRO A 287 0.83 -8.86 0.69
CA PRO A 287 1.19 -10.27 0.53
C PRO A 287 0.93 -11.12 1.78
N ASP A 288 0.32 -12.29 1.62
CA ASP A 288 -0.08 -13.17 2.74
C ASP A 288 1.09 -13.85 3.46
N ASN A 289 2.29 -13.85 2.87
CA ASN A 289 3.50 -14.48 3.39
C ASN A 289 4.56 -13.47 3.85
N ALA A 290 4.15 -12.24 4.15
CA ALA A 290 5.07 -11.17 4.54
C ALA A 290 4.55 -10.34 5.72
N MET A 291 5.46 -9.64 6.38
CA MET A 291 5.16 -8.55 7.31
C MET A 291 6.15 -7.40 7.06
N LEU A 292 5.67 -6.17 7.12
CA LEU A 292 6.53 -4.97 7.01
C LEU A 292 6.39 -4.13 8.27
N ILE A 293 7.49 -3.91 8.98
CA ILE A 293 7.55 -3.04 10.15
C ILE A 293 8.11 -1.69 9.67
N THR A 294 7.29 -0.65 9.72
CA THR A 294 7.69 0.72 9.39
C THR A 294 6.64 1.72 9.88
N SER A 295 6.80 3.00 9.58
CA SER A 295 5.82 4.05 9.84
C SER A 295 5.09 4.44 8.57
N PHE A 296 3.82 4.85 8.68
CA PHE A 296 3.06 5.29 7.49
C PHE A 296 3.70 6.49 6.79
N SER A 297 4.28 7.42 7.54
CA SER A 297 5.01 8.58 7.03
C SER A 297 6.31 8.21 6.30
N ASN A 298 6.78 6.97 6.41
CA ASN A 298 7.95 6.49 5.68
C ASN A 298 7.58 5.97 4.27
N LEU A 299 6.28 5.75 4.01
CA LEU A 299 5.77 5.33 2.71
C LEU A 299 5.16 6.53 2.00
N SER A 300 5.58 6.72 0.75
CA SER A 300 5.13 7.83 -0.07
C SER A 300 4.73 7.38 -1.46
N ILE A 301 3.72 8.05 -2.02
CA ILE A 301 3.38 8.03 -3.44
C ILE A 301 3.67 9.42 -3.98
N TYR A 302 4.53 9.50 -4.99
CA TYR A 302 4.75 10.75 -5.71
C TYR A 302 3.97 10.72 -7.01
N PHE A 303 3.29 11.81 -7.33
CA PHE A 303 2.65 12.02 -8.62
C PHE A 303 3.28 13.22 -9.32
N GLN A 304 3.53 13.10 -10.63
CA GLN A 304 4.08 14.23 -11.38
C GLN A 304 2.99 15.26 -11.69
N LYS A 305 3.19 16.49 -11.23
CA LYS A 305 2.32 17.64 -11.50
C LYS A 305 2.30 17.93 -13.00
N GLY A 306 1.11 18.14 -13.54
CA GLY A 306 0.90 18.43 -14.96
C GLY A 306 1.07 17.22 -15.88
N SER A 307 1.31 16.00 -15.34
CA SER A 307 1.36 14.77 -16.14
C SER A 307 -0.03 14.20 -16.45
N LEU A 308 -1.06 14.58 -15.67
CA LEU A 308 -2.40 14.04 -15.84
C LEU A 308 -2.97 14.39 -17.23
N ARG A 309 -3.23 13.37 -18.03
CA ARG A 309 -3.92 13.44 -19.32
C ARG A 309 -5.23 12.68 -19.20
N ARG A 310 -6.30 13.23 -19.76
CA ARG A 310 -7.63 12.60 -19.71
C ARG A 310 -8.30 12.68 -21.07
N LEU A 311 -9.14 11.69 -21.33
CA LEU A 311 -10.06 11.59 -22.45
C LEU A 311 -11.36 10.97 -21.93
N MET A 312 -12.50 11.58 -22.24
CA MET A 312 -13.81 11.05 -21.90
C MET A 312 -14.64 10.94 -23.18
N ARG A 313 -15.03 9.72 -23.51
CA ARG A 313 -15.72 9.43 -24.76
C ARG A 313 -16.89 8.49 -24.52
N GLU A 314 -18.02 8.81 -25.15
CA GLU A 314 -19.10 7.85 -25.28
C GLU A 314 -18.75 6.82 -26.36
N GLU A 315 -18.88 5.55 -26.02
CA GLU A 315 -18.63 4.42 -26.91
C GLU A 315 -19.96 3.67 -27.07
N PRO A 316 -20.88 4.20 -27.89
CA PRO A 316 -22.19 3.59 -28.10
C PRO A 316 -22.09 2.18 -28.67
N GLU A 317 -21.03 1.87 -29.43
CA GLU A 317 -20.71 0.52 -29.90
C GLU A 317 -20.57 -0.51 -28.76
N TYR A 318 -20.26 -0.06 -27.54
CA TYR A 318 -20.15 -0.87 -26.32
C TYR A 318 -21.16 -0.47 -25.24
N ASN A 319 -22.11 0.41 -25.54
CA ASN A 319 -23.12 0.92 -24.61
C ASN A 319 -22.53 1.48 -23.30
N ARG A 320 -21.48 2.29 -23.40
CA ARG A 320 -20.73 2.78 -22.23
C ARG A 320 -20.15 4.18 -22.43
N ILE A 321 -19.67 4.74 -21.34
CA ILE A 321 -18.82 5.93 -21.33
C ILE A 321 -17.48 5.52 -20.80
N ALA A 322 -16.45 5.68 -21.63
CA ALA A 322 -15.08 5.39 -21.28
C ALA A 322 -14.38 6.67 -20.82
N THR A 323 -13.61 6.54 -19.75
CA THR A 323 -12.70 7.56 -19.26
C THR A 323 -11.29 6.97 -19.31
N TYR A 324 -10.47 7.51 -20.19
CA TYR A 324 -9.06 7.19 -20.29
C TYR A 324 -8.26 8.21 -19.50
N GLN A 325 -7.38 7.76 -18.61
CA GLN A 325 -6.57 8.62 -17.76
C GLN A 325 -5.15 8.12 -17.69
N SER A 326 -4.19 9.02 -17.85
CA SER A 326 -2.77 8.71 -17.76
C SER A 326 -2.09 9.70 -16.83
N MET A 327 -1.28 9.21 -15.90
CA MET A 327 -0.47 10.04 -15.00
C MET A 327 0.84 9.34 -14.68
N ASN A 328 1.84 10.12 -14.27
CA ASN A 328 3.13 9.55 -13.88
C ASN A 328 3.21 9.44 -12.36
N ASP A 329 3.38 8.22 -11.86
CA ASP A 329 3.40 7.88 -10.44
C ASP A 329 4.74 7.21 -10.05
N ALA A 330 5.18 7.42 -8.81
CA ALA A 330 6.31 6.73 -8.20
C ALA A 330 5.97 6.28 -6.77
N TYR A 331 6.49 5.12 -6.37
CA TYR A 331 6.41 4.63 -5.00
C TYR A 331 7.77 4.82 -4.34
N VAL A 332 7.77 5.47 -3.19
CA VAL A 332 9.00 5.89 -2.51
C VAL A 332 8.96 5.44 -1.06
N VAL A 333 10.03 4.79 -0.62
CA VAL A 333 10.34 4.58 0.80
C VAL A 333 11.31 5.67 1.20
N GLU A 334 10.95 6.53 2.15
CA GLU A 334 11.75 7.73 2.46
C GLU A 334 13.10 7.33 3.07
N ASP A 335 13.06 6.53 4.15
CA ASP A 335 14.22 5.99 4.83
C ASP A 335 14.15 4.46 4.94
N TYR A 336 15.12 3.78 4.33
CA TYR A 336 15.26 2.34 4.42
C TYR A 336 15.71 1.84 5.79
N GLY A 337 16.40 2.66 6.59
CA GLY A 337 16.77 2.38 7.97
C GLY A 337 15.59 2.22 8.92
N LYS A 338 14.42 2.78 8.53
CA LYS A 338 13.14 2.66 9.25
C LYS A 338 12.25 1.54 8.70
N CYS A 339 12.82 0.59 7.95
CA CYS A 339 12.11 -0.57 7.42
C CYS A 339 12.70 -1.88 7.93
N ALA A 340 11.83 -2.81 8.29
CA ALA A 340 12.17 -4.20 8.52
C ALA A 340 11.12 -5.07 7.81
N LEU A 341 11.55 -5.76 6.75
CA LEU A 341 10.70 -6.57 5.91
C LEU A 341 10.95 -8.05 6.19
N ILE A 342 9.90 -8.79 6.53
CA ILE A 342 9.93 -10.24 6.68
C ILE A 342 9.19 -10.83 5.49
N GLU A 343 9.84 -11.73 4.74
CA GLU A 343 9.25 -12.39 3.56
C GLU A 343 9.39 -13.91 3.61
N ASP A 344 8.61 -14.56 2.76
CA ASP A 344 8.55 -16.02 2.66
C ASP A 344 8.26 -16.69 4.01
N LEU A 345 7.42 -16.03 4.82
CA LEU A 345 6.97 -16.54 6.10
C LEU A 345 6.14 -17.80 5.90
N LYS A 346 6.52 -18.87 6.60
CA LYS A 346 5.83 -20.16 6.56
C LYS A 346 5.60 -20.68 7.97
N PHE A 347 4.61 -21.56 8.10
CA PHE A 347 4.48 -22.40 9.29
C PHE A 347 5.33 -23.67 9.09
N ALA A 348 5.92 -24.16 10.17
CA ALA A 348 6.74 -25.38 10.15
C ALA A 348 5.90 -26.58 9.65
N PRO A 349 6.47 -27.47 8.82
CA PRO A 349 5.74 -28.64 8.36
C PRO A 349 5.35 -29.53 9.55
N GLU A 350 4.12 -30.05 9.56
CA GLU A 350 3.73 -31.07 10.54
C GLU A 350 4.63 -32.30 10.38
N PRO A 351 5.07 -32.94 11.47
CA PRO A 351 5.83 -34.17 11.36
C PRO A 351 4.97 -35.21 10.64
N GLU A 352 5.50 -35.80 9.56
CA GLU A 352 4.84 -36.91 8.87
C GLU A 352 4.52 -37.99 9.90
N SER A 353 3.24 -38.32 10.05
CA SER A 353 2.85 -39.47 10.85
C SER A 353 3.54 -40.68 10.25
N ALA A 354 4.44 -41.30 11.01
CA ALA A 354 5.12 -42.51 10.60
C ALA A 354 4.04 -43.53 10.22
N SER A 355 3.83 -43.72 8.91
CA SER A 355 2.94 -44.76 8.40
C SER A 355 3.49 -46.07 8.94
N ASN A 356 2.67 -46.80 9.68
CA ASN A 356 2.99 -48.11 10.25
C ASN A 356 3.48 -49.08 9.15
N ALA A 357 4.78 -49.06 8.87
CA ALA A 357 5.49 -50.12 8.17
C ALA A 357 5.85 -51.18 9.23
N GLY A 358 4.87 -51.99 9.62
CA GLY A 358 5.10 -53.01 10.64
C GLY A 358 3.85 -53.76 11.06
N ALA A 359 3.27 -54.55 10.16
CA ALA A 359 2.51 -55.76 10.52
C ALA A 359 2.12 -56.56 9.26
N ALA A 360 3.09 -57.27 8.70
CA ALA A 360 2.83 -58.49 7.92
C ALA A 360 4.08 -59.38 8.06
N ALA A 361 4.11 -60.15 9.14
CA ALA A 361 4.95 -61.33 9.30
C ALA A 361 4.05 -62.56 9.16
#